data_AF-A0ABD2QKL8-F1
#
_entry.id   AF-A0ABD2QKL8-F1
#
_cell.length_a   1.000
_cell.length_b   1.000
_cell.length_c   1.000
_cell.angle_alpha   90.00
_cell.angle_beta   90.00
_cell.angle_gamma   90.00
#
_symmetry.space_group_name_H-M   'P 1'
#
loop_
_entity.id
_entity.type
_entity.pdbx_description
1 polymer ?
#
loop_
_entity_poly.entity_id
_entity_poly.type
_entity_poly.pdbx_seq_one_letter_code
_entity_poly.pdbx_strand_id
1 'polypeptide(L)'
;MRMRQLNRLPKCRYFVPAKYIESVSKICKEFGEMHQHGCEDLLSPNIVPVLPGESYEINRKWRVEVFKTDHVVDSVGYVLYYSNASVANVPSIAYTGDTRFSIFATPAHPDLLRVQLLITEATYLDKRESNYERCDMYGHIHITDIFQNAHLFQNILYLHLIHFSDRYSVDEIEMFCKQRAPPQLKHKIYPSYMLKLTNSYLRDY
;
A
#
# COMPACT_ATOMS: atom_id res chain seq x y z
N MET A 1 15.84 -2.56 15.54
CA MET A 1 15.75 -2.48 17.02
C MET A 1 16.70 -1.45 17.61
N ARG A 2 18.02 -1.57 17.38
CA ARG A 2 19.04 -0.63 17.86
C ARG A 2 18.77 0.84 17.52
N MET A 3 18.33 1.16 16.29
CA MET A 3 18.02 2.56 15.95
C MET A 3 16.83 3.14 16.72
N ARG A 4 15.81 2.35 17.04
CA ARG A 4 14.69 2.81 17.88
C ARG A 4 15.15 3.07 19.30
N GLN A 5 15.98 2.17 19.84
CA GLN A 5 16.58 2.31 21.16
C GLN A 5 17.48 3.55 21.24
N LEU A 6 18.33 3.77 20.24
CA LEU A 6 19.17 4.98 20.12
C LEU A 6 18.33 6.26 20.08
N ASN A 7 17.18 6.22 19.40
CA ASN A 7 16.25 7.35 19.32
C ASN A 7 15.21 7.38 20.46
N ARG A 8 15.31 6.52 21.47
CA ARG A 8 14.39 6.43 22.63
C ARG A 8 12.91 6.32 22.22
N LEU A 9 12.63 5.64 21.11
CA LEU A 9 11.27 5.41 20.64
C LEU A 9 10.61 4.29 21.45
N PRO A 10 9.28 4.36 21.68
CA PRO A 10 8.56 3.28 22.36
C PRO A 10 8.66 1.96 21.57
N LYS A 11 8.35 0.84 22.24
CA LYS A 11 8.26 -0.47 21.56
C LYS A 11 7.37 -0.38 20.33
N CYS A 12 7.84 -0.96 19.23
CA CYS A 12 7.09 -0.95 17.97
C CYS A 12 5.85 -1.83 18.10
N ARG A 13 4.71 -1.38 17.54
CA ARG A 13 3.52 -2.20 17.32
C ARG A 13 3.51 -2.62 15.86
N TYR A 14 3.41 -3.91 15.60
CA TYR A 14 3.38 -4.47 14.25
C TYR A 14 1.96 -4.90 13.91
N PHE A 15 1.29 -4.17 13.04
CA PHE A 15 -0.05 -4.52 12.57
C PHE A 15 0.08 -5.54 11.43
N VAL A 16 -0.42 -6.75 11.63
CA VAL A 16 -0.19 -7.89 10.72
C VAL A 16 -1.52 -8.58 10.45
N PRO A 17 -1.88 -8.89 9.18
CA PRO A 17 -3.09 -9.65 8.89
C PRO A 17 -3.11 -10.95 9.69
N ALA A 18 -4.23 -11.24 10.36
CA ALA A 18 -4.30 -12.30 11.37
C ALA A 18 -3.76 -13.65 10.89
N LYS A 19 -3.98 -13.98 9.60
CA LYS A 19 -3.48 -15.21 8.95
C LYS A 19 -1.96 -15.35 8.96
N TYR A 20 -1.20 -14.26 8.95
CA TYR A 20 0.26 -14.28 8.85
C TYR A 20 0.97 -14.20 10.20
N ILE A 21 0.26 -14.05 11.31
CA ILE A 21 0.87 -13.84 12.63
C ILE A 21 1.78 -14.99 13.03
N GLU A 22 1.37 -16.23 12.80
CA GLU A 22 2.18 -17.41 13.15
C GLU A 22 3.50 -17.39 12.37
N SER A 23 3.42 -17.24 11.05
CA SER A 23 4.59 -17.17 10.16
C SER A 23 5.51 -16.02 10.53
N VAL A 24 4.96 -14.82 10.74
CA VAL A 24 5.74 -13.62 11.11
C VAL A 24 6.38 -13.79 12.48
N SER A 25 5.66 -14.31 13.47
CA SER A 25 6.20 -14.58 14.82
C SER A 25 7.36 -15.57 14.76
N LYS A 26 7.23 -16.64 13.96
CA LYS A 26 8.31 -17.60 13.76
C LYS A 26 9.53 -16.93 13.13
N ILE A 27 9.36 -16.16 12.06
CA ILE A 27 10.46 -15.43 11.42
C ILE A 27 11.15 -14.49 12.42
N CYS A 28 10.38 -13.73 13.20
CA CYS A 28 10.94 -12.83 14.22
C CYS A 28 11.75 -13.59 15.27
N LYS A 29 11.23 -14.72 15.76
CA LYS A 29 11.92 -15.56 16.74
C LYS A 29 13.24 -16.09 16.18
N GLU A 30 13.22 -16.77 15.04
CA GLU A 30 14.42 -17.36 14.41
C GLU A 30 15.47 -16.28 14.12
N PHE A 31 15.05 -15.12 13.60
CA PHE A 31 15.96 -14.01 13.33
C PHE A 31 16.56 -13.42 14.61
N GLY A 32 15.75 -13.29 15.67
CA GLY A 32 16.19 -12.82 16.98
C GLY A 32 17.22 -13.74 17.63
N GLU A 33 17.00 -15.06 17.56
CA GLU A 33 17.92 -16.08 18.07
C GLU A 33 19.27 -16.04 17.34
N MET A 34 19.27 -15.85 16.02
CA MET A 34 20.50 -15.70 15.24
C MET A 34 21.34 -14.47 15.65
N HIS A 35 20.71 -13.36 16.03
CA HIS A 35 21.41 -12.11 16.35
C HIS A 35 22.04 -12.07 17.75
N GLN A 36 21.63 -12.96 18.66
CA GLN A 36 22.09 -13.11 20.07
C GLN A 36 21.95 -11.88 20.99
N HIS A 37 22.17 -10.64 20.52
CA HIS A 37 22.13 -9.40 21.29
C HIS A 37 21.41 -8.27 20.51
N GLY A 38 20.62 -7.44 21.20
CA GLY A 38 20.01 -6.23 20.61
C GLY A 38 18.82 -6.47 19.70
N CYS A 39 18.22 -7.66 19.77
CA CYS A 39 17.01 -8.07 19.05
C CYS A 39 15.92 -8.62 19.99
N GLU A 40 15.91 -8.21 21.26
CA GLU A 40 14.99 -8.74 22.28
C GLU A 40 13.51 -8.47 21.91
N ASP A 41 13.22 -7.35 21.23
CA ASP A 41 11.85 -7.09 20.75
C ASP A 41 11.43 -8.00 19.58
N LEU A 42 12.34 -8.74 18.92
CA LEU A 42 11.96 -9.76 17.93
C LEU A 42 11.69 -11.13 18.56
N LEU A 43 12.23 -11.42 19.74
CA LEU A 43 11.95 -12.65 20.47
C LEU A 43 10.53 -12.65 21.03
N SER A 44 10.00 -11.47 21.37
CA SER A 44 8.63 -11.26 21.80
C SER A 44 8.03 -10.04 21.08
N PRO A 45 7.72 -10.15 19.78
CA PRO A 45 7.27 -9.02 18.99
C PRO A 45 5.85 -8.61 19.41
N ASN A 46 5.64 -7.30 19.57
CA ASN A 46 4.32 -6.74 19.85
C ASN A 46 3.51 -6.67 18.55
N ILE A 47 2.96 -7.82 18.17
CA ILE A 47 2.13 -7.99 16.98
C ILE A 47 0.66 -7.77 17.35
N VAL A 48 0.00 -6.93 16.57
CA VAL A 48 -1.44 -6.66 16.66
C VAL A 48 -2.10 -7.32 15.45
N PRO A 49 -3.01 -8.30 15.64
CA PRO A 49 -3.79 -8.86 14.54
C PRO A 49 -4.61 -7.76 13.88
N VAL A 50 -4.62 -7.77 12.55
CA VAL A 50 -5.60 -6.99 11.79
C VAL A 50 -6.58 -7.87 11.04
N LEU A 51 -7.85 -7.48 11.12
CA LEU A 51 -8.97 -8.12 10.46
C LEU A 51 -9.77 -7.07 9.65
N PRO A 52 -10.24 -7.41 8.44
CA PRO A 52 -11.16 -6.55 7.70
C PRO A 52 -12.40 -6.15 8.52
N GLY A 53 -12.75 -4.87 8.47
CA GLY A 53 -13.86 -4.28 9.23
C GLY A 53 -13.47 -3.76 10.61
N GLU A 54 -12.27 -4.06 11.11
CA GLU A 54 -11.81 -3.56 12.41
C GLU A 54 -11.14 -2.19 12.30
N SER A 55 -11.18 -1.43 13.42
CA SER A 55 -10.52 -0.14 13.56
C SER A 55 -9.50 -0.16 14.69
N TYR A 56 -8.37 0.54 14.48
CA TYR A 56 -7.27 0.61 15.43
C TYR A 56 -6.81 2.04 15.65
N GLU A 57 -6.60 2.42 16.91
CA GLU A 57 -6.00 3.71 17.26
C GLU A 57 -4.46 3.63 17.16
N ILE A 58 -3.91 4.46 16.27
CA ILE A 58 -2.46 4.65 16.15
C ILE A 58 -2.00 5.61 17.24
N ASN A 59 -2.71 6.74 17.38
CA ASN A 59 -2.56 7.73 18.45
C ASN A 59 -3.79 8.68 18.46
N ARG A 60 -3.80 9.65 19.37
CA ARG A 60 -4.89 10.65 19.52
C ARG A 60 -5.31 11.38 18.23
N LYS A 61 -4.42 11.48 17.24
CA LYS A 61 -4.69 12.15 15.95
C LYS A 61 -5.05 11.17 14.84
N TRP A 62 -4.71 9.90 14.96
CA TRP A 62 -4.75 8.94 13.87
C TRP A 62 -5.37 7.62 14.32
N ARG A 63 -6.42 7.22 13.63
CA ARG A 63 -6.90 5.83 13.63
C ARG A 63 -6.93 5.29 12.22
N VAL A 64 -7.05 3.99 12.12
CA VAL A 64 -7.13 3.28 10.84
C VAL A 64 -8.33 2.35 10.85
N GLU A 65 -9.01 2.22 9.73
CA GLU A 65 -9.97 1.14 9.45
C GLU A 65 -9.39 0.23 8.39
N VAL A 66 -9.62 -1.07 8.54
CA VAL A 66 -9.07 -2.11 7.68
C VAL A 66 -10.17 -2.62 6.76
N PHE A 67 -9.87 -2.81 5.48
CA PHE A 67 -10.80 -3.41 4.53
C PHE A 67 -10.15 -4.59 3.81
N LYS A 68 -10.98 -5.51 3.33
CA LYS A 68 -10.52 -6.67 2.55
C LYS A 68 -10.23 -6.22 1.12
N THR A 69 -9.07 -6.57 0.59
CA THR A 69 -8.75 -6.33 -0.83
C THR A 69 -9.26 -7.47 -1.69
N ASP A 70 -9.31 -7.27 -3.01
CA ASP A 70 -9.55 -8.33 -3.97
C ASP A 70 -8.21 -8.79 -4.54
N HIS A 71 -7.61 -9.82 -3.95
CA HIS A 71 -6.31 -10.32 -4.39
C HIS A 71 -6.24 -11.85 -4.31
N VAL A 72 -5.26 -12.46 -4.97
CA VAL A 72 -5.12 -13.94 -5.00
C VAL A 72 -4.69 -14.54 -3.66
N VAL A 73 -4.01 -13.75 -2.83
CA VAL A 73 -3.70 -14.09 -1.44
C VAL A 73 -4.41 -13.14 -0.50
N ASP A 74 -4.61 -13.56 0.75
CA ASP A 74 -5.24 -12.71 1.76
C ASP A 74 -4.41 -11.43 1.95
N SER A 75 -5.05 -10.32 1.64
CA SER A 75 -4.47 -8.99 1.71
C SER A 75 -5.52 -8.03 2.26
N VAL A 76 -5.04 -6.95 2.87
CA VAL A 76 -5.86 -5.94 3.51
C VAL A 76 -5.39 -4.56 3.10
N GLY A 77 -6.34 -3.67 2.92
CA GLY A 77 -6.12 -2.26 2.74
C GLY A 77 -6.50 -1.49 4.00
N TYR A 78 -6.12 -0.22 4.03
CA TYR A 78 -6.26 0.65 5.19
C TYR A 78 -6.80 2.01 4.78
N VAL A 79 -7.76 2.55 5.54
CA VAL A 79 -8.17 3.95 5.48
C VAL A 79 -7.81 4.62 6.80
N LEU A 80 -6.96 5.64 6.72
CA LEU A 80 -6.49 6.41 7.87
C LEU A 80 -7.34 7.66 8.04
N TYR A 81 -7.77 7.85 9.27
CA TYR A 81 -8.61 8.96 9.70
C TYR A 81 -7.81 9.89 10.59
N TYR A 82 -7.85 11.17 10.26
CA TYR A 82 -7.26 12.23 11.04
C TYR A 82 -8.29 12.88 11.95
N SER A 83 -7.89 13.19 13.18
CA SER A 83 -8.67 13.99 14.13
C SER A 83 -7.80 15.05 14.79
N ASN A 84 -8.40 16.20 15.08
CA ASN A 84 -7.85 17.26 15.90
C ASN A 84 -8.97 17.91 16.74
N ALA A 85 -8.68 19.06 17.36
CA ALA A 85 -9.66 19.74 18.21
C ALA A 85 -10.90 20.27 17.45
N SER A 86 -10.78 20.50 16.14
CA SER A 86 -11.82 21.10 15.29
C SER A 86 -12.58 20.09 14.43
N VAL A 87 -11.92 19.00 14.03
CA VAL A 87 -12.48 17.97 13.15
C VAL A 87 -12.17 16.59 13.68
N ALA A 88 -13.14 15.69 13.60
CA ALA A 88 -12.99 14.30 13.99
C ALA A 88 -13.22 13.40 12.78
N ASN A 89 -12.45 12.31 12.68
CA ASN A 89 -12.66 11.24 11.70
C ASN A 89 -12.65 11.71 10.24
N VAL A 90 -11.70 12.57 9.87
CA VAL A 90 -11.55 12.99 8.47
C VAL A 90 -10.78 11.93 7.69
N PRO A 91 -11.38 11.26 6.69
CA PRO A 91 -10.67 10.29 5.85
C PRO A 91 -9.56 11.01 5.09
N SER A 92 -8.32 10.63 5.38
CA SER A 92 -7.14 11.40 4.96
C SER A 92 -6.26 10.63 4.00
N ILE A 93 -5.95 9.38 4.31
CA ILE A 93 -5.07 8.53 3.49
C ILE A 93 -5.73 7.17 3.30
N ALA A 94 -5.70 6.61 2.09
CA ALA A 94 -5.98 5.20 1.88
C ALA A 94 -4.74 4.50 1.29
N TYR A 95 -4.49 3.28 1.73
CA TYR A 95 -3.45 2.40 1.20
C TYR A 95 -4.09 1.06 0.86
N THR A 96 -4.04 0.65 -0.40
CA THR A 96 -4.74 -0.56 -0.84
C THR A 96 -3.91 -1.82 -0.75
N GLY A 97 -2.57 -1.73 -0.72
CA GLY A 97 -1.71 -2.89 -0.96
C GLY A 97 -1.95 -3.49 -2.34
N ASP A 98 -1.70 -4.79 -2.49
CA ASP A 98 -1.97 -5.51 -3.73
C ASP A 98 -3.44 -5.90 -3.82
N THR A 99 -4.05 -5.63 -4.97
CA THR A 99 -5.49 -5.76 -5.21
C THR A 99 -5.83 -5.66 -6.70
N ARG A 100 -7.01 -6.16 -7.08
CA ARG A 100 -7.69 -5.89 -8.35
C ARG A 100 -8.39 -4.54 -8.32
N PHE A 101 -8.71 -4.03 -9.50
CA PHE A 101 -9.44 -2.77 -9.68
C PHE A 101 -10.88 -2.80 -9.11
N SER A 102 -11.46 -3.99 -8.96
CA SER A 102 -12.82 -4.22 -8.44
C SER A 102 -13.11 -3.48 -7.13
N ILE A 103 -12.11 -3.31 -6.26
CA ILE A 103 -12.25 -2.61 -4.98
C ILE A 103 -12.62 -1.13 -5.13
N PHE A 104 -12.45 -0.55 -6.32
CA PHE A 104 -12.85 0.83 -6.61
C PHE A 104 -14.21 0.88 -7.31
N ALA A 105 -14.47 -0.06 -8.23
CA ALA A 105 -15.75 -0.16 -8.94
C ALA A 105 -16.90 -0.48 -7.98
N THR A 106 -16.66 -1.41 -7.04
CA THR A 106 -17.50 -1.64 -5.87
C THR A 106 -16.64 -1.33 -4.64
N PRO A 107 -16.73 -0.10 -4.10
CA PRO A 107 -15.85 0.36 -3.02
C PRO A 107 -15.74 -0.65 -1.89
N ALA A 108 -14.54 -1.22 -1.69
CA ALA A 108 -14.27 -2.14 -0.59
C ALA A 108 -14.36 -1.47 0.79
N HIS A 109 -14.33 -0.12 0.80
CA HIS A 109 -14.54 0.71 1.96
C HIS A 109 -15.33 1.97 1.56
N PRO A 110 -16.32 2.43 2.36
CA PRO A 110 -17.16 3.58 2.01
C PRO A 110 -16.36 4.88 1.77
N ASP A 111 -15.25 5.05 2.48
CA ASP A 111 -14.38 6.23 2.35
C ASP A 111 -13.17 6.04 1.43
N LEU A 112 -13.02 4.89 0.77
CA LEU A 112 -11.83 4.59 -0.06
C LEU A 112 -11.54 5.67 -1.12
N LEU A 113 -12.61 6.17 -1.74
CA LEU A 113 -12.54 7.19 -2.81
C LEU A 113 -12.80 8.62 -2.29
N ARG A 114 -12.79 8.82 -0.97
CA ARG A 114 -13.07 10.11 -0.29
C ARG A 114 -11.85 10.67 0.46
N VAL A 115 -10.71 10.00 0.38
CA VAL A 115 -9.46 10.41 1.01
C VAL A 115 -8.75 11.51 0.23
N GLN A 116 -7.91 12.28 0.92
CA GLN A 116 -7.05 13.26 0.26
C GLN A 116 -5.94 12.58 -0.54
N LEU A 117 -5.30 11.56 0.03
CA LEU A 117 -4.24 10.77 -0.60
C LEU A 117 -4.66 9.31 -0.75
N LEU A 118 -4.77 8.82 -1.98
CA LEU A 118 -4.89 7.40 -2.27
C LEU A 118 -3.55 6.86 -2.74
N ILE A 119 -3.03 5.85 -2.04
CA ILE A 119 -1.85 5.08 -2.42
C ILE A 119 -2.32 3.72 -2.90
N THR A 120 -2.10 3.39 -4.17
CA THR A 120 -2.56 2.13 -4.75
C THR A 120 -1.57 1.57 -5.76
N GLU A 121 -1.59 0.24 -5.92
CA GLU A 121 -0.82 -0.41 -6.98
C GLU A 121 -1.29 -0.01 -8.39
N ALA A 122 -0.37 -0.08 -9.34
CA ALA A 122 -0.59 0.02 -10.78
C ALA A 122 0.44 -0.87 -11.50
N THR A 123 0.31 -2.18 -11.31
CA THR A 123 1.34 -3.16 -11.68
C THR A 123 1.65 -3.19 -13.18
N TYR A 124 0.63 -3.04 -14.04
CA TYR A 124 0.75 -3.17 -15.50
C TYR A 124 0.45 -1.87 -16.27
N LEU A 125 1.17 -1.64 -17.38
CA LEU A 125 1.09 -0.40 -18.19
C LEU A 125 0.66 -0.64 -19.66
N ASP A 126 0.79 -1.85 -20.20
CA ASP A 126 0.94 -2.09 -21.64
C ASP A 126 -0.28 -2.66 -22.39
N LYS A 127 -0.28 -2.52 -23.72
CA LYS A 127 -1.41 -2.83 -24.61
C LYS A 127 -1.51 -4.30 -25.04
N ARG A 128 -0.70 -5.20 -24.49
CA ARG A 128 -0.71 -6.61 -24.88
C ARG A 128 -1.86 -7.30 -24.16
N GLU A 129 -2.77 -7.93 -24.89
CA GLU A 129 -3.93 -8.64 -24.30
C GLU A 129 -3.51 -9.65 -23.24
N SER A 130 -2.39 -10.35 -23.44
CA SER A 130 -1.83 -11.31 -22.48
C SER A 130 -1.45 -10.72 -21.12
N ASN A 131 -1.28 -9.40 -21.02
CA ASN A 131 -1.02 -8.75 -19.74
C ASN A 131 -2.30 -8.38 -18.98
N TYR A 132 -3.43 -8.19 -19.66
CA TYR A 132 -4.72 -8.06 -18.98
C TYR A 132 -5.13 -9.39 -18.34
N GLU A 133 -4.96 -10.50 -19.06
CA GLU A 133 -5.21 -11.84 -18.52
C GLU A 133 -4.32 -12.14 -17.30
N ARG A 134 -3.04 -11.78 -17.38
CA ARG A 134 -2.11 -11.93 -16.24
C ARG A 134 -2.46 -11.01 -15.08
N CYS A 135 -2.84 -9.76 -15.37
CA CYS A 135 -3.24 -8.79 -14.36
C CYS A 135 -4.39 -9.35 -13.51
N ASP A 136 -5.43 -9.86 -14.17
CA ASP A 136 -6.57 -10.46 -13.48
C ASP A 136 -6.19 -11.78 -12.78
N MET A 137 -5.43 -12.65 -13.45
CA MET A 137 -4.97 -13.92 -12.90
C MET A 137 -4.15 -13.74 -11.61
N TYR A 138 -3.25 -12.77 -11.57
CA TYR A 138 -2.41 -12.49 -10.40
C TYR A 138 -3.04 -11.50 -9.42
N GLY A 139 -4.19 -10.94 -9.75
CA GLY A 139 -4.98 -10.10 -8.84
C GLY A 139 -4.41 -8.70 -8.64
N HIS A 140 -3.95 -8.07 -9.72
CA HIS A 140 -3.32 -6.76 -9.71
C HIS A 140 -4.14 -5.71 -10.47
N ILE A 141 -3.66 -4.47 -10.51
CA ILE A 141 -4.27 -3.38 -11.28
C ILE A 141 -3.50 -3.12 -12.56
N HIS A 142 -4.24 -2.98 -13.66
CA HIS A 142 -3.75 -2.36 -14.88
C HIS A 142 -4.03 -0.86 -14.82
N ILE A 143 -3.03 -0.02 -15.10
CA ILE A 143 -3.18 1.44 -14.98
C ILE A 143 -4.30 2.01 -15.88
N THR A 144 -4.62 1.32 -16.97
CA THR A 144 -5.71 1.72 -17.87
C THR A 144 -7.07 1.61 -17.21
N ASP A 145 -7.28 0.70 -16.26
CA ASP A 145 -8.52 0.60 -15.50
C ASP A 145 -8.75 1.90 -14.70
N ILE A 146 -7.68 2.42 -14.09
CA ILE A 146 -7.69 3.73 -13.40
C ILE A 146 -8.02 4.85 -14.40
N PHE A 147 -7.39 4.85 -15.57
CA PHE A 147 -7.58 5.93 -16.55
C PHE A 147 -8.97 5.92 -17.17
N GLN A 148 -9.50 4.75 -17.51
CA GLN A 148 -10.86 4.60 -18.05
C GLN A 148 -11.93 4.97 -17.03
N ASN A 149 -11.65 4.74 -15.74
CA ASN A 149 -12.55 5.04 -14.63
C ASN A 149 -12.13 6.29 -13.85
N ALA A 150 -11.47 7.26 -14.51
CA ALA A 150 -10.98 8.48 -13.87
C ALA A 150 -12.05 9.27 -13.08
N HIS A 151 -13.32 9.11 -13.45
CA HIS A 151 -14.45 9.70 -12.76
C HIS A 151 -14.62 9.21 -11.31
N LEU A 152 -14.18 7.99 -10.97
CA LEU A 152 -14.22 7.47 -9.60
C LEU A 152 -13.27 8.22 -8.66
N PHE A 153 -12.19 8.78 -9.20
CA PHE A 153 -11.12 9.42 -8.41
C PHE A 153 -11.28 10.93 -8.32
N GLN A 154 -12.47 11.48 -8.59
CA GLN A 154 -12.71 12.93 -8.61
C GLN A 154 -12.42 13.60 -7.25
N ASN A 155 -12.81 12.97 -6.15
CA ASN A 155 -12.68 13.50 -4.79
C ASN A 155 -11.29 13.29 -4.17
N ILE A 156 -10.40 12.55 -4.86
CA ILE A 156 -9.03 12.33 -4.43
C ILE A 156 -8.16 13.50 -4.90
N LEU A 157 -7.37 14.06 -3.99
CA LEU A 157 -6.46 15.17 -4.27
C LEU A 157 -5.12 14.66 -4.81
N TYR A 158 -4.61 13.57 -4.25
CA TYR A 158 -3.34 12.95 -4.62
C TYR A 158 -3.53 11.45 -4.85
N LEU A 159 -3.16 10.96 -6.02
CA LEU A 159 -3.18 9.55 -6.40
C LEU A 159 -1.73 9.06 -6.57
N HIS A 160 -1.20 8.43 -5.55
CA HIS A 160 0.16 7.87 -5.56
C HIS A 160 0.14 6.44 -6.07
N LEU A 161 0.73 6.21 -7.25
CA LEU A 161 0.75 4.90 -7.89
C LEU A 161 2.05 4.18 -7.54
N ILE A 162 1.94 2.97 -7.01
CA ILE A 162 3.08 2.15 -6.59
C ILE A 162 3.07 0.78 -7.29
N HIS A 163 4.04 -0.07 -6.97
CA HIS A 163 4.07 -1.47 -7.38
C HIS A 163 4.14 -1.72 -8.91
N PHE A 164 4.74 -0.80 -9.68
CA PHE A 164 4.98 -1.02 -11.11
C PHE A 164 5.90 -2.23 -11.35
N SER A 165 5.48 -3.19 -12.20
CA SER A 165 6.26 -4.39 -12.52
C SER A 165 7.67 -4.07 -13.03
N ASP A 166 8.69 -4.80 -12.57
CA ASP A 166 10.13 -4.67 -12.93
C ASP A 166 10.45 -4.66 -14.42
N ARG A 167 9.52 -5.12 -15.25
CA ARG A 167 9.62 -5.01 -16.72
C ARG A 167 9.62 -3.58 -17.26
N TYR A 168 9.07 -2.61 -16.52
CA TYR A 168 9.01 -1.22 -16.96
C TYR A 168 10.07 -0.36 -16.28
N SER A 169 10.77 0.41 -17.09
CA SER A 169 11.69 1.47 -16.68
C SER A 169 10.95 2.71 -16.16
N VAL A 170 11.68 3.57 -15.47
CA VAL A 170 11.17 4.87 -14.98
C VAL A 170 10.68 5.72 -16.14
N ASP A 171 11.46 5.83 -17.22
CA ASP A 171 11.11 6.62 -18.40
C ASP A 171 9.83 6.11 -19.08
N GLU A 172 9.65 4.80 -19.17
CA GLU A 172 8.43 4.21 -19.72
C GLU A 172 7.20 4.55 -18.86
N ILE A 173 7.30 4.43 -17.53
CA ILE A 173 6.21 4.79 -16.60
C ILE A 173 5.86 6.27 -16.75
N GLU A 174 6.86 7.14 -16.75
CA GLU A 174 6.68 8.57 -16.88
C GLU A 174 6.03 8.96 -18.21
N MET A 175 6.59 8.46 -19.31
CA MET A 175 6.10 8.75 -20.65
C MET A 175 4.66 8.23 -20.81
N PHE A 176 4.38 7.03 -20.29
CA PHE A 176 3.03 6.47 -20.32
C PHE A 176 2.04 7.35 -19.57
N CYS A 177 2.35 7.74 -18.32
CA CYS A 177 1.47 8.61 -17.53
C CYS A 177 1.28 9.98 -18.22
N LYS A 178 2.35 10.61 -18.71
CA LYS A 178 2.29 11.91 -19.40
C LYS A 178 1.40 11.87 -20.66
N GLN A 179 1.50 10.79 -21.44
CA GLN A 179 0.78 10.65 -22.72
C GLN A 179 -0.65 10.13 -22.57
N ARG A 180 -0.90 9.24 -21.61
CA ARG A 180 -2.15 8.47 -21.52
C ARG A 180 -3.07 8.88 -20.37
N ALA A 181 -2.55 9.55 -19.33
CA ALA A 181 -3.40 9.97 -18.22
C ALA A 181 -4.47 10.95 -18.72
N PRO A 182 -5.75 10.73 -18.35
CA PRO A 182 -6.83 11.63 -18.74
C PRO A 182 -6.70 12.97 -18.00
N PRO A 183 -7.21 14.09 -18.57
CA PRO A 183 -7.02 15.43 -18.01
C PRO A 183 -7.36 15.57 -16.53
N GLN A 184 -8.40 14.85 -16.08
CA GLN A 184 -8.86 14.82 -14.69
C GLN A 184 -7.81 14.29 -13.71
N LEU A 185 -6.91 13.42 -14.16
CA LEU A 185 -5.90 12.77 -13.31
C LEU A 185 -4.49 13.34 -13.48
N LYS A 186 -4.20 14.06 -14.58
CA LYS A 186 -2.84 14.53 -14.94
C LYS A 186 -2.12 15.29 -13.83
N HIS A 187 -2.86 16.12 -13.08
CA HIS A 187 -2.30 16.97 -12.03
C HIS A 187 -2.27 16.32 -10.65
N LYS A 188 -2.77 15.08 -10.52
CA LYS A 188 -2.86 14.37 -9.25
C LYS A 188 -2.26 12.97 -9.26
N ILE A 189 -1.79 12.45 -10.38
CA ILE A 189 -1.05 11.18 -10.41
C ILE A 189 0.41 11.41 -10.04
N TYR A 190 0.91 10.64 -9.08
CA TYR A 190 2.30 10.62 -8.64
C TYR A 190 2.83 9.20 -8.70
N PRO A 191 3.47 8.79 -9.81
CA PRO A 191 4.08 7.47 -9.91
C PRO A 191 5.30 7.36 -8.99
N SER A 192 5.44 6.24 -8.28
CA SER A 192 6.58 5.95 -7.43
C SER A 192 7.69 5.23 -8.18
N TYR A 193 8.92 5.74 -8.05
CA TYR A 193 10.12 5.18 -8.70
C TYR A 193 11.08 4.53 -7.71
N MET A 194 10.80 4.61 -6.40
CA MET A 194 11.78 4.28 -5.35
C MET A 194 12.35 2.87 -5.48
N LEU A 195 11.50 1.87 -5.77
CA LEU A 195 11.91 0.47 -5.94
C LEU A 195 12.62 0.20 -7.29
N LYS A 196 12.52 1.12 -8.25
CA LYS A 196 13.17 1.01 -9.57
C LYS A 196 14.60 1.54 -9.55
N LEU A 197 14.85 2.56 -8.74
CA LEU A 197 16.16 3.22 -8.65
C LEU A 197 17.19 2.40 -7.86
N THR A 198 16.77 1.46 -7.03
CA THR A 198 17.68 0.53 -6.34
C THR A 198 18.27 -0.52 -7.28
N ASN A 199 17.57 -0.89 -8.35
CA ASN A 199 18.04 -1.88 -9.32
C ASN A 199 19.14 -1.36 -10.26
N SER A 200 19.31 -0.04 -10.40
CA SER A 200 20.46 0.49 -11.16
C SER A 200 21.77 0.38 -10.41
N TYR A 201 21.75 0.31 -9.07
CA TYR A 201 22.97 0.17 -8.25
C TYR A 201 23.39 -1.28 -8.00
N LEU A 202 22.49 -2.25 -8.20
CA LEU A 202 22.77 -3.67 -7.97
C LEU A 202 23.19 -4.42 -9.25
N ARG A 203 23.23 -3.76 -10.41
CA ARG A 203 23.71 -4.36 -11.68
C ARG A 203 25.23 -4.34 -11.83
N ASP A 204 25.94 -3.70 -10.90
CA ASP A 204 27.41 -3.57 -10.90
C ASP A 204 28.10 -4.56 -9.93
N TYR A 205 27.39 -5.58 -9.47
CA TYR A 205 27.91 -6.71 -8.68
C TYR A 205 27.54 -8.04 -9.33
#